data_AF-A0A6I7WR18-F1
#
_entry.id   AF-A0A6I7WR18-F1
#
_cell.length_a   1.000
_cell.length_b   1.000
_cell.length_c   1.000
_cell.angle_alpha   90.00
_cell.angle_beta   90.00
_cell.angle_gamma   90.00
#
_symmetry.space_group_name_H-M   'P 1'
#
loop_
_entity.id
_entity.type
_entity.pdbx_description
1 polymer ?
#
loop_
_entity_poly.entity_id
_entity_poly.type
_entity_poly.pdbx_seq_one_letter_code
_entity_poly.pdbx_strand_id
1 'polypeptide(L)'
;LDLYGLKFFYTHVLHKSWVDVPMVKPPRCTRIPDIVTVAEAQQLFMSTRVLSYRVFYFTIYTMGLRLGEGLNLQVGDIDATRMRVHIRNAKGNKDRLVPLPLSTLQVLRKFWVVHKNPVLIFPNRARGLKGAHLAESPLDRGGVQKTIKLVTEEMGLKKHF
;
A
#
# COMPACT_ATOMS: atom_id res chain seq x y z
N LEU A 1 -5.02 -24.94 10.72
CA LEU A 1 -6.32 -24.96 9.99
C LEU A 1 -7.13 -23.73 10.38
N ASP A 2 -7.84 -23.10 9.43
CA ASP A 2 -8.67 -21.91 9.71
C ASP A 2 -10.12 -22.32 9.97
N LEU A 3 -10.62 -22.07 11.19
CA LEU A 3 -11.97 -22.42 11.62
C LEU A 3 -13.04 -21.84 10.69
N TYR A 4 -12.82 -20.62 10.19
CA TYR A 4 -13.74 -19.96 9.26
C TYR A 4 -13.77 -20.63 7.89
N GLY A 5 -12.64 -21.14 7.39
CA GLY A 5 -12.60 -21.91 6.14
C GLY A 5 -13.32 -23.25 6.26
N LEU A 6 -13.14 -23.95 7.39
CA LEU A 6 -13.82 -25.21 7.66
C LEU A 6 -15.33 -25.02 7.86
N LYS A 7 -15.73 -23.96 8.58
CA LYS A 7 -17.13 -23.57 8.73
C LYS A 7 -17.76 -23.21 7.39
N PHE A 8 -17.07 -22.42 6.57
CA PHE A 8 -17.55 -22.07 5.24
C PHE A 8 -17.76 -23.31 4.36
N PHE A 9 -16.78 -24.22 4.33
CA PHE A 9 -16.89 -25.47 3.56
C PHE A 9 -18.07 -26.34 4.02
N TYR A 10 -18.22 -26.53 5.34
CA TYR A 10 -19.33 -27.32 5.88
C TYR A 10 -20.70 -26.72 5.60
N THR A 11 -20.85 -25.41 5.83
CA THR A 11 -22.15 -24.73 5.71
C THR A 11 -22.53 -24.41 4.26
N HIS A 12 -21.57 -23.96 3.44
CA HIS A 12 -21.86 -23.46 2.09
C HIS A 12 -21.52 -24.44 0.96
N VAL A 13 -20.61 -25.40 1.16
CA VAL A 13 -20.26 -26.40 0.13
C VAL A 13 -20.93 -27.73 0.42
N LEU A 14 -20.88 -28.20 1.67
CA LEU A 14 -21.46 -29.49 2.06
C LEU A 14 -22.91 -29.39 2.54
N HIS A 15 -23.46 -28.19 2.71
CA HIS A 15 -24.81 -27.92 3.24
C HIS A 15 -25.12 -28.68 4.54
N LYS A 16 -24.11 -28.90 5.39
CA LYS A 16 -24.25 -29.57 6.69
C LYS A 16 -24.26 -28.54 7.82
N SER A 17 -25.04 -28.83 8.85
CA SER A 17 -25.05 -28.07 10.10
C SER A 17 -23.67 -28.11 10.74
N TRP A 18 -23.13 -26.93 11.04
CA TRP A 18 -21.86 -26.79 11.74
C TRP A 18 -22.02 -27.23 13.20
N VAL A 19 -21.24 -28.22 13.62
CA VAL A 19 -21.10 -28.58 15.03
C VAL A 19 -19.94 -27.76 15.58
N ASP A 20 -20.15 -27.01 16.67
CA ASP A 20 -19.11 -26.18 17.28
C ASP A 20 -17.99 -27.06 17.84
N VAL A 21 -16.98 -27.28 17.00
CA VAL A 21 -15.73 -27.91 17.41
C VAL A 21 -14.97 -26.92 18.30
N PRO A 22 -14.56 -27.30 19.52
CA PRO A 22 -13.78 -26.45 20.41
C PRO A 22 -12.35 -26.30 19.88
N MET A 23 -12.20 -25.55 18.80
CA MET A 23 -10.91 -25.19 18.24
C MET A 23 -10.50 -23.84 18.83
N VAL A 24 -9.78 -23.88 19.94
CA VAL A 24 -9.18 -22.69 20.54
C VAL A 24 -8.10 -22.20 19.57
N LYS A 25 -8.42 -21.17 18.78
CA LYS A 25 -7.40 -20.46 18.01
C LYS A 25 -6.52 -19.76 19.04
N PRO A 26 -5.23 -20.07 19.14
CA PRO A 26 -4.35 -19.33 20.03
C PRO A 26 -4.49 -17.85 19.67
N PRO A 27 -4.66 -16.95 20.66
CA PRO A 27 -4.69 -15.52 20.37
C PRO A 27 -3.44 -15.20 19.56
N ARG A 28 -3.63 -14.64 18.37
CA ARG A 28 -2.50 -14.16 17.57
C ARG A 28 -1.87 -13.05 18.37
N CYS A 29 -0.74 -13.31 19.02
CA CYS A 29 0.10 -12.28 19.62
C CYS A 29 0.67 -11.41 18.48
N THR A 30 -0.11 -10.44 18.01
CA THR A 30 0.42 -9.32 17.22
C THR A 30 1.22 -8.46 18.18
N ARG A 31 2.54 -8.61 18.13
CA ARG A 31 3.46 -7.67 18.77
C ARG A 31 3.19 -6.28 18.20
N ILE A 32 3.32 -5.26 19.04
CA ILE A 32 3.27 -3.87 18.57
C ILE A 32 4.37 -3.74 17.51
N PRO A 33 4.05 -3.27 16.29
CA PRO A 33 5.05 -3.13 15.25
C PRO A 33 6.11 -2.13 15.72
N ASP A 34 7.38 -2.46 15.47
CA ASP A 34 8.48 -1.54 15.78
C ASP A 34 8.29 -0.25 14.97
N ILE A 35 8.06 0.86 15.68
CA ILE A 35 7.80 2.15 15.05
C ILE A 35 9.08 2.63 14.36
N VAL A 36 9.00 2.91 13.06
CA VAL A 36 10.11 3.49 12.29
C VAL A 36 10.30 4.94 12.69
N THR A 37 11.53 5.31 13.04
CA THR A 37 11.90 6.70 13.34
C THR A 37 11.93 7.53 12.05
N VAL A 38 11.84 8.86 12.19
CA VAL A 38 11.89 9.76 11.03
C VAL A 38 13.21 9.59 10.24
N ALA A 39 14.33 9.38 10.95
CA ALA A 39 15.64 9.17 10.33
C ALA A 39 15.71 7.85 9.55
N GLU A 40 15.19 6.76 10.11
CA GLU A 40 15.13 5.46 9.42
C GLU A 40 14.21 5.53 8.18
N ALA A 41 13.08 6.24 8.26
CA ALA A 41 12.20 6.44 7.13
C ALA A 41 12.90 7.22 5.99
N GLN A 42 13.64 8.28 6.34
CA GLN A 42 14.45 9.02 5.37
C GLN A 42 15.51 8.15 4.71
N GLN A 43 16.25 7.37 5.50
CA GLN A 43 17.23 6.42 4.96
C GLN A 43 16.58 5.38 4.04
N LEU A 44 15.39 4.86 4.39
CA LEU A 44 14.64 3.92 3.55
C LEU A 44 14.31 4.52 2.18
N PHE A 45 13.87 5.78 2.14
CA PHE A 45 13.60 6.45 0.88
C PHE A 45 14.88 6.67 0.06
N MET A 46 15.99 7.03 0.71
CA MET A 46 17.27 7.25 0.03
C MET A 46 17.89 5.96 -0.52
N SER A 47 17.77 4.85 0.22
CA SER A 47 18.25 3.53 -0.18
C SER A 47 17.39 2.89 -1.27
N THR A 48 16.13 3.32 -1.44
CA THR A 48 15.26 2.82 -2.49
C THR A 48 15.70 3.32 -3.87
N ARG A 49 16.37 2.44 -4.64
CA ARG A 49 16.92 2.76 -5.97
C ARG A 49 15.86 3.10 -7.02
N VAL A 50 14.74 2.38 -6.98
CA VAL A 50 13.67 2.54 -7.98
C VAL A 50 12.83 3.77 -7.64
N LEU A 51 12.81 4.75 -8.54
CA LEU A 51 12.07 6.01 -8.37
C LEU A 51 10.59 5.80 -8.01
N SER A 52 9.88 4.91 -8.71
CA SER A 52 8.45 4.67 -8.48
C SER A 52 8.18 4.13 -7.07
N TYR A 53 9.01 3.21 -6.57
CA TYR A 53 8.88 2.68 -5.21
C TYR A 53 9.27 3.72 -4.17
N ARG A 54 10.31 4.51 -4.43
CA ARG A 54 10.73 5.59 -3.53
C ARG A 54 9.64 6.64 -3.34
N VAL A 55 9.05 7.12 -4.44
CA VAL A 55 7.93 8.08 -4.37
C VAL A 55 6.72 7.46 -3.71
N PHE A 56 6.44 6.18 -3.99
CA PHE A 56 5.36 5.43 -3.34
C PHE A 56 5.53 5.38 -1.82
N TYR A 57 6.70 4.95 -1.32
CA TYR A 57 6.98 4.88 0.12
C TYR A 57 6.90 6.24 0.80
N PHE A 58 7.46 7.27 0.17
CA PHE A 58 7.35 8.64 0.67
C PHE A 58 5.89 9.07 0.80
N THR A 59 5.08 8.79 -0.22
CA THR A 59 3.67 9.19 -0.27
C THR A 59 2.82 8.48 0.78
N ILE A 60 2.98 7.17 0.95
CA ILE A 60 2.24 6.43 1.99
C ILE A 60 2.67 6.86 3.40
N TYR A 61 3.94 7.21 3.58
CA TYR A 61 4.46 7.68 4.87
C TYR A 61 3.93 9.06 5.22
N THR A 62 4.01 10.03 4.30
CA THR A 62 3.59 11.42 4.57
C THR A 62 2.09 11.56 4.73
N MET A 63 1.30 10.76 4.00
CA MET A 63 -0.16 10.81 4.03
C MET A 63 -0.78 9.72 4.93
N GLY A 64 0.02 8.82 5.50
CA GLY A 64 -0.48 7.73 6.35
C GLY A 64 -1.43 6.77 5.62
N LEU A 65 -1.16 6.50 4.34
CA LEU A 65 -2.01 5.63 3.51
C LEU A 65 -1.69 4.15 3.76
N ARG A 66 -2.72 3.31 3.69
CA ARG A 66 -2.50 1.85 3.61
C ARG A 66 -1.95 1.49 2.24
N LEU A 67 -1.20 0.38 2.18
CA LEU A 67 -0.61 -0.13 0.93
C LEU A 67 -1.63 -0.18 -0.22
N GLY A 68 -2.81 -0.76 -0.01
CA GLY A 68 -3.85 -0.83 -1.05
C GLY A 68 -4.44 0.52 -1.45
N GLU A 69 -4.56 1.46 -0.50
CA GLU A 69 -5.08 2.80 -0.76
C GLU A 69 -4.08 3.61 -1.59
N GLY A 70 -2.78 3.53 -1.26
CA GLY A 70 -1.73 4.18 -2.04
C GLY A 70 -1.61 3.61 -3.46
N LEU A 71 -1.72 2.29 -3.63
CA LEU A 71 -1.62 1.66 -4.95
C LEU A 71 -2.77 2.05 -5.88
N ASN A 72 -3.97 2.21 -5.33
CA ASN A 72 -5.16 2.55 -6.09
C ASN A 72 -5.38 4.07 -6.24
N LEU A 73 -4.43 4.89 -5.80
CA LEU A 73 -4.56 6.35 -5.85
C LEU A 73 -4.58 6.86 -7.31
N GLN A 74 -5.61 7.64 -7.64
CA GLN A 74 -5.78 8.22 -8.97
C GLN A 74 -5.43 9.70 -9.01
N VAL A 75 -5.14 10.21 -10.20
CA VAL A 75 -4.88 11.64 -10.45
C VAL A 75 -6.10 12.48 -10.07
N GLY A 76 -7.30 12.01 -10.38
CA GLY A 76 -8.55 12.69 -10.05
C GLY A 76 -8.90 12.72 -8.57
N ASP A 77 -8.21 11.93 -7.73
CA ASP A 77 -8.44 11.93 -6.28
C ASP A 77 -7.68 13.05 -5.55
N ILE A 78 -6.76 13.73 -6.25
CA ILE A 78 -5.90 14.77 -5.68
C ILE A 78 -6.55 16.14 -5.88
N ASP A 79 -7.09 16.72 -4.81
CA ASP A 79 -7.55 18.11 -4.77
C ASP A 79 -6.39 19.02 -4.34
N ALA A 80 -5.67 19.55 -5.34
CA ALA A 80 -4.56 20.46 -5.13
C ALA A 80 -4.99 21.85 -4.64
N THR A 81 -6.26 22.22 -4.80
CA THR A 81 -6.80 23.52 -4.36
C THR A 81 -7.08 23.49 -2.86
N ARG A 82 -7.70 22.40 -2.39
CA ARG A 82 -8.02 22.21 -0.97
C ARG A 82 -6.91 21.49 -0.19
N MET A 83 -5.82 21.12 -0.86
CA MET A 83 -4.70 20.35 -0.28
C MET A 83 -5.18 19.08 0.42
N ARG A 84 -6.01 18.29 -0.28
CA ARG A 84 -6.57 17.03 0.24
C ARG A 84 -6.57 15.95 -0.83
N VAL A 85 -6.52 14.69 -0.39
CA VAL A 85 -6.66 13.51 -1.23
C VAL A 85 -7.90 12.73 -0.82
N HIS A 86 -8.73 12.37 -1.78
CA HIS A 86 -9.90 11.52 -1.58
C HIS A 86 -9.52 10.05 -1.69
N ILE A 87 -9.53 9.34 -0.57
CA ILE A 87 -9.28 7.91 -0.54
C ILE A 87 -10.61 7.18 -0.65
N ARG A 88 -10.83 6.55 -1.80
CA ARG A 88 -12.02 5.73 -2.09
C ARG A 88 -11.86 4.31 -1.53
N ASN A 89 -12.97 3.67 -1.21
CA ASN A 89 -13.02 2.25 -0.80
C ASN A 89 -12.14 1.92 0.42
N ALA A 90 -12.07 2.79 1.42
CA ALA A 90 -11.39 2.44 2.67
C ALA A 90 -12.18 1.35 3.43
N LYS A 91 -11.51 0.69 4.40
CA LYS A 91 -12.08 -0.41 5.20
C LYS A 91 -13.52 -0.10 5.64
N GLY A 92 -14.47 -0.96 5.26
CA GLY A 92 -15.90 -0.76 5.50
C GLY A 92 -16.65 0.00 4.41
N ASN A 93 -16.04 0.15 3.22
CA ASN A 93 -16.58 0.88 2.07
C ASN A 93 -16.86 2.35 2.37
N LYS A 94 -16.04 2.96 3.23
CA LYS A 94 -16.15 4.37 3.60
C LYS A 94 -15.05 5.16 2.92
N ASP A 95 -15.42 6.31 2.40
CA ASP A 95 -14.47 7.26 1.86
C ASP A 95 -13.92 8.15 2.98
N ARG A 96 -12.67 8.59 2.81
CA ARG A 96 -12.09 9.61 3.71
C ARG A 96 -11.23 10.60 2.94
N LEU A 97 -11.15 11.81 3.48
CA LEU A 97 -10.22 12.83 3.02
C LEU A 97 -8.95 12.77 3.87
N VAL A 98 -7.81 12.79 3.20
CA VAL A 98 -6.48 12.80 3.83
C VAL A 98 -5.80 14.13 3.52
N PRO A 99 -5.17 14.80 4.51
CA PRO A 99 -4.39 16.00 4.24
C PRO A 99 -3.27 15.73 3.24
N LEU A 100 -3.07 16.63 2.28
CA LEU A 100 -1.98 16.55 1.31
C LEU A 100 -0.90 17.58 1.66
N PRO A 101 0.26 17.18 2.19
CA PRO A 101 1.36 18.09 2.40
C PRO A 101 1.87 18.67 1.06
N LEU A 102 2.24 19.96 1.06
CA LEU A 102 2.74 20.63 -0.15
C LEU A 102 3.98 19.93 -0.75
N SER A 103 4.88 19.46 0.10
CA SER A 103 6.05 18.67 -0.32
C SER A 103 5.65 17.40 -1.07
N THR A 104 4.60 16.72 -0.60
CA THR A 104 4.07 15.51 -1.25
C THR A 104 3.45 15.84 -2.60
N LEU A 105 2.64 16.90 -2.69
CA LEU A 105 2.08 17.36 -3.96
C LEU A 105 3.17 17.68 -5.00
N GLN A 106 4.24 18.36 -4.58
CA GLN A 106 5.36 18.68 -5.48
C GLN A 106 6.08 17.42 -5.99
N VAL A 107 6.33 16.46 -5.11
CA VAL A 107 6.93 15.17 -5.49
C VAL A 107 6.03 14.40 -6.45
N LEU A 108 4.73 14.33 -6.17
CA LEU A 108 3.75 13.66 -7.03
C LEU A 108 3.65 14.31 -8.40
N ARG A 109 3.64 15.65 -8.49
CA ARG A 109 3.65 16.38 -9.78
C ARG A 109 4.91 16.08 -10.59
N LYS A 110 6.09 16.11 -9.96
CA LYS A 110 7.35 15.78 -10.63
C LYS A 110 7.35 14.33 -11.11
N PHE A 111 6.84 13.40 -10.30
CA PHE A 111 6.72 12.01 -10.68
C PHE A 111 5.72 11.79 -11.83
N TRP A 112 4.59 12.49 -11.80
CA TRP A 112 3.58 12.41 -12.86
C TRP A 112 4.13 12.83 -14.23
N VAL A 113 4.96 13.88 -14.30
CA VAL A 113 5.60 14.30 -15.55
C VAL A 113 6.46 13.20 -16.19
N VAL A 114 7.00 12.28 -15.39
CA VAL A 114 7.85 11.18 -15.85
C VAL A 114 7.03 10.08 -16.55
N HIS A 115 5.87 9.71 -16.00
CA HIS A 115 5.08 8.59 -16.52
C HIS A 115 3.83 9.01 -17.32
N LYS A 116 3.31 10.21 -17.08
CA LYS A 116 2.16 10.85 -17.77
C LYS A 116 0.91 9.97 -17.90
N ASN A 117 0.64 9.15 -16.88
CA ASN A 117 -0.55 8.30 -16.87
C ASN A 117 -1.77 9.19 -16.52
N PRO A 118 -2.85 9.14 -17.30
CA PRO A 118 -4.00 10.02 -17.10
C PRO A 118 -4.83 9.67 -15.86
N VAL A 119 -4.77 8.41 -15.41
CA VAL A 119 -5.64 7.90 -14.33
C VAL A 119 -4.84 7.58 -13.08
N LEU A 120 -3.78 6.77 -13.20
CA LEU A 120 -3.04 6.24 -12.05
C LEU A 120 -1.88 7.14 -11.64
N ILE A 121 -1.72 7.39 -10.34
CA ILE A 121 -0.52 8.05 -9.80
C ILE A 121 0.67 7.09 -9.76
N PHE A 122 0.42 5.80 -9.54
CA PHE A 122 1.47 4.77 -9.48
C PHE A 122 1.21 3.66 -10.51
N PRO A 123 1.41 3.92 -11.81
CA PRO A 123 1.20 2.92 -12.86
C PRO A 123 2.18 1.75 -12.76
N ASN A 124 1.78 0.59 -13.28
CA ASN A 124 2.68 -0.54 -13.46
C ASN A 124 3.88 -0.18 -14.35
N ARG A 125 4.93 -0.98 -14.25
CA ARG A 125 6.19 -0.76 -14.99
C ARG A 125 6.43 -1.79 -16.09
N ALA A 126 5.46 -2.65 -16.39
CA ALA A 126 5.65 -3.79 -17.30
C ALA A 126 6.04 -3.33 -18.71
N ARG A 127 5.55 -2.17 -19.14
CA ARG A 127 5.84 -1.56 -20.45
C ARG A 127 7.01 -0.56 -20.44
N GLY A 128 7.81 -0.56 -19.37
CA GLY A 128 8.87 0.41 -19.15
C GLY A 128 8.35 1.85 -18.99
N LEU A 129 9.28 2.82 -18.96
CA LEU A 129 8.94 4.22 -18.71
C LEU A 129 8.11 4.84 -19.84
N LYS A 130 8.49 4.57 -21.09
CA LYS A 130 7.80 5.10 -22.28
C LYS A 130 6.36 4.61 -22.36
N GLY A 131 6.09 3.37 -21.94
CA GLY A 131 4.75 2.77 -21.96
C GLY A 131 3.95 2.96 -20.67
N ALA A 132 4.48 3.64 -19.65
CA ALA A 132 3.80 3.78 -18.35
C ALA A 132 2.49 4.58 -18.42
N HIS A 133 2.34 5.46 -19.41
CA HIS A 133 1.11 6.20 -19.65
C HIS A 133 -0.05 5.30 -20.12
N LEU A 134 0.25 4.13 -20.69
CA LEU A 134 -0.73 3.12 -21.15
C LEU A 134 -0.99 2.04 -20.10
N ALA A 135 -0.40 2.14 -18.91
CA ALA A 135 -0.61 1.15 -17.87
C ALA A 135 -2.03 1.26 -17.31
N GLU A 136 -2.76 0.15 -17.35
CA GLU A 136 -4.12 0.03 -16.80
C GLU A 136 -4.14 -0.50 -15.36
N SER A 137 -3.03 -1.06 -14.90
CA SER A 137 -2.88 -1.56 -13.53
C SER A 137 -1.85 -0.75 -12.75
N PRO A 138 -1.99 -0.67 -11.42
CA PRO A 138 -1.02 0.02 -10.57
C PRO A 138 0.26 -0.80 -10.40
N LEU A 139 1.22 -0.26 -9.66
CA LEU A 139 2.39 -1.00 -9.20
C LEU A 139 1.99 -2.34 -8.56
N ASP A 140 2.79 -3.38 -8.83
CA ASP A 140 2.54 -4.69 -8.26
C ASP A 140 2.74 -4.68 -6.74
N ARG A 141 1.72 -5.14 -6.00
CA ARG A 141 1.74 -5.21 -4.53
C ARG A 141 2.90 -6.07 -4.05
N GLY A 142 3.13 -7.22 -4.68
CA GLY A 142 4.19 -8.15 -4.30
C GLY A 142 5.58 -7.53 -4.49
N GLY A 143 5.79 -6.84 -5.61
CA GLY A 143 7.02 -6.12 -5.91
C GLY A 143 7.31 -5.00 -4.91
N VAL A 144 6.29 -4.26 -4.48
CA VAL A 144 6.42 -3.23 -3.43
C VAL A 144 6.81 -3.88 -2.10
N GLN A 145 6.10 -4.93 -1.66
CA GLN A 145 6.42 -5.62 -0.40
C GLN A 145 7.80 -6.29 -0.41
N LYS A 146 8.19 -6.88 -1.54
CA LYS A 146 9.53 -7.48 -1.69
C LYS A 146 10.62 -6.41 -1.65
N THR A 147 10.40 -5.28 -2.32
CA THR A 147 11.40 -4.19 -2.35
C THR A 147 11.61 -3.60 -0.97
N ILE A 148 10.55 -3.31 -0.21
CA ILE A 148 10.72 -2.74 1.13
C ILE A 148 11.47 -3.70 2.05
N LYS A 149 11.20 -5.01 1.96
CA LYS A 149 11.94 -6.03 2.72
C LYS A 149 13.44 -6.03 2.37
N LEU A 150 13.79 -6.00 1.09
CA LEU A 150 15.18 -5.93 0.64
C LEU A 150 15.88 -4.67 1.12
N VAL A 151 15.23 -3.50 1.03
CA VAL A 151 15.81 -2.23 1.49
C VAL A 151 16.02 -2.25 3.00
N THR A 152 15.07 -2.78 3.77
CA THR A 152 15.19 -2.92 5.23
C THR A 152 16.35 -3.87 5.61
N GLU A 153 16.53 -4.97 4.88
CA GLU A 153 17.64 -5.90 5.06
C GLU A 153 18.99 -5.23 4.76
N GLU A 154 19.09 -4.47 3.65
CA GLU A 154 20.29 -3.69 3.29
C GLU A 154 20.67 -2.65 4.35
N MET A 155 19.68 -2.06 5.01
CA MET A 155 19.88 -1.09 6.09
C MET A 155 20.24 -1.72 7.44
N GLY A 156 20.19 -3.06 7.56
CA GLY A 156 20.41 -3.74 8.84
C GLY A 156 19.34 -3.43 9.89
N LEU A 157 18.16 -2.98 9.47
CA LEU A 157 17.04 -2.70 10.37
C LEU A 157 16.52 -4.02 10.93
N LYS A 158 16.79 -4.29 12.21
CA LYS A 158 16.31 -5.48 12.94
C LYS A 158 14.82 -5.44 13.30
N LYS A 159 14.10 -4.43 12.80
CA LYS A 159 12.66 -4.25 13.06
C LYS A 159 11.88 -5.28 12.28
N HIS A 160 11.02 -6.05 12.97
CA HIS A 160 10.20 -7.07 12.33
C HIS A 160 8.92 -6.40 11.78
N PHE A 161 8.84 -6.25 10.45
CA PHE A 161 7.69 -5.69 9.72
C PHE A 161 6.66 -6.75 9.28
#